data_AF-A0A087T7T5-F1
#
_entry.id   AF-A0A087T7T5-F1
#
_cell.length_a   1.000
_cell.length_b   1.000
_cell.length_c   1.000
_cell.angle_alpha   90.00
_cell.angle_beta   90.00
_cell.angle_gamma   90.00
#
_symmetry.space_group_name_H-M   'P 1'
#
loop_
_entity.id
_entity.type
_entity.pdbx_description
1 polymer ?
#
loop_
_entity_poly.entity_id
_entity_poly.type
_entity_poly.pdbx_seq_one_letter_code
_entity_poly.pdbx_strand_id
1 'polypeptide(L)'
;MQYSPLKKARFGIKSFLLCESKSGYMWDAIIYSGMGTNFDNSFYDLSMSARVVMTLTKPLLDKGYCLTMDNFYNSPGLVHMLIKRKTDVCGTLQ
;
A
#
# COMPACT_ATOMS: atom_id res chain seq x y z
N MET A 1 -5.66 -18.56 3.34
CA MET A 1 -5.25 -18.74 1.93
C MET A 1 -6.17 -17.91 1.04
N GLN A 2 -5.62 -17.20 0.06
CA GLN A 2 -6.37 -16.38 -0.88
C GLN A 2 -6.29 -16.99 -2.29
N TYR A 3 -7.42 -16.94 -3.01
CA TYR A 3 -7.50 -17.34 -4.41
C TYR A 3 -7.30 -16.12 -5.34
N SER A 4 -6.45 -16.26 -6.36
CA SER A 4 -6.22 -15.25 -7.40
C SER A 4 -6.16 -15.93 -8.78
N PRO A 5 -7.22 -15.81 -9.61
CA PRO A 5 -7.35 -16.57 -10.85
C PRO A 5 -6.32 -16.17 -11.93
N LEU A 6 -5.86 -14.91 -11.89
CA LEU A 6 -4.92 -14.35 -12.87
C LEU A 6 -3.45 -14.68 -12.56
N LYS A 7 -3.16 -15.30 -11.41
CA LYS A 7 -1.80 -15.69 -11.01
C LYS A 7 -1.54 -17.15 -11.36
N LYS A 8 -0.29 -17.47 -11.72
CA LYS A 8 0.15 -18.84 -12.04
C LYS A 8 -0.11 -19.81 -10.89
N ALA A 9 0.27 -19.41 -9.67
CA ALA A 9 -0.16 -20.07 -8.43
C ALA A 9 -1.49 -19.44 -7.99
N ARG A 10 -2.59 -20.16 -8.19
CA ARG A 10 -3.94 -19.61 -7.97
C ARG A 10 -4.31 -19.50 -6.49
N PHE A 11 -3.70 -20.31 -5.63
CA PHE A 11 -3.91 -20.26 -4.18
C PHE A 11 -2.59 -19.92 -3.50
N GLY A 12 -2.62 -18.98 -2.56
CA GLY A 12 -1.42 -18.58 -1.85
C GLY A 12 -1.68 -17.64 -0.69
N ILE A 13 -0.58 -17.17 -0.10
CA ILE A 13 -0.58 -16.08 0.87
C ILE A 13 -0.31 -14.79 0.08
N LYS A 14 -1.16 -13.79 0.27
CA LYS A 14 -0.97 -12.47 -0.33
C LYS A 14 -0.18 -11.60 0.65
N SER A 15 0.81 -10.88 0.16
CA SER A 15 1.53 -9.85 0.90
C SER A 15 1.47 -8.52 0.16
N PHE A 16 1.47 -7.44 0.90
CA PHE A 16 1.66 -6.08 0.43
C PHE A 16 3.10 -5.68 0.73
N LEU A 17 3.80 -5.10 -0.25
CA LEU A 17 5.22 -4.82 -0.16
C LEU A 17 5.46 -3.35 -0.51
N LEU A 18 6.27 -2.68 0.30
CA LEU A 18 6.87 -1.41 -0.04
C LEU A 18 8.34 -1.64 -0.36
N CYS A 19 8.75 -1.25 -1.55
CA CYS A 19 10.12 -1.43 -2.02
C CYS A 19 10.69 -0.12 -2.57
N GLU A 20 12.00 0.04 -2.46
CA GLU A 20 12.72 1.09 -3.16
C GLU A 20 12.74 0.79 -4.66
N SER A 21 12.37 1.78 -5.49
CA SER A 21 12.20 1.60 -6.94
C SER A 21 13.50 1.27 -7.68
N LYS A 22 14.64 1.82 -7.24
CA LYS A 22 15.92 1.69 -7.95
C LYS A 22 16.66 0.39 -7.61
N SER A 23 16.74 0.06 -6.32
CA SER A 23 17.49 -1.11 -5.85
C SER A 23 16.63 -2.37 -5.75
N GLY A 24 15.31 -2.22 -5.70
CA GLY A 24 14.38 -3.31 -5.35
C GLY A 24 14.40 -3.69 -3.87
N TYR A 25 15.09 -2.92 -3.01
CA TYR A 25 15.17 -3.20 -1.58
C TYR A 25 13.79 -3.17 -0.94
N MET A 26 13.44 -4.24 -0.23
CA MET A 26 12.18 -4.33 0.49
C MET A 26 12.28 -3.52 1.79
N TRP A 27 11.50 -2.45 1.86
CA TRP A 27 11.43 -1.60 3.05
C TRP A 27 10.56 -2.23 4.13
N ASP A 28 9.33 -2.59 3.78
CA ASP A 28 8.37 -3.16 4.72
C ASP A 28 7.32 -4.02 3.98
N ALA A 29 6.69 -4.93 4.72
CA ALA A 29 5.74 -5.89 4.21
C ALA A 29 4.59 -6.15 5.19
N ILE A 30 3.36 -6.20 4.66
CA ILE A 30 2.17 -6.62 5.41
C ILE A 30 1.66 -7.93 4.82
N ILE A 31 1.52 -8.95 5.66
CA ILE A 31 0.92 -10.23 5.28
C ILE A 31 -0.61 -10.09 5.38
N TYR A 32 -1.32 -10.40 4.30
CA TYR A 32 -2.77 -10.36 4.28
C TYR A 32 -3.36 -11.61 4.93
N SER A 33 -4.07 -11.41 6.03
CA SER A 33 -4.74 -12.46 6.81
C SER A 33 -6.27 -12.30 6.82
N GLY A 34 -6.83 -11.59 5.84
CA GLY A 34 -8.26 -11.29 5.80
C GLY A 34 -8.65 -10.22 6.83
N MET A 35 -9.66 -10.50 7.65
CA MET A 35 -10.11 -9.57 8.71
C MET A 35 -9.07 -9.38 9.83
N GLY A 36 -8.19 -10.36 10.05
CA GLY A 36 -7.13 -10.29 11.05
C GLY A 36 -5.85 -9.62 10.55
N THR A 37 -5.89 -8.89 9.43
CA THR A 37 -4.69 -8.21 8.92
C THR A 37 -4.31 -7.08 9.87
N ASN A 38 -3.07 -7.13 10.36
CA ASN A 38 -2.56 -6.14 11.30
C ASN A 38 -2.21 -4.84 10.56
N PHE A 39 -2.95 -3.78 10.85
CA PHE A 39 -2.73 -2.44 10.31
C PHE A 39 -2.52 -1.48 11.46
N ASP A 40 -1.97 -0.30 11.17
CA ASP A 40 -1.93 0.75 12.18
C ASP A 40 -3.35 1.17 12.60
N ASN A 41 -3.59 1.15 13.90
CA ASN A 41 -4.88 1.52 14.48
C ASN A 41 -5.26 2.98 14.20
N SER A 42 -4.30 3.85 13.86
CA SER A 42 -4.60 5.26 13.54
C SER A 42 -5.41 5.45 12.26
N PHE A 43 -5.56 4.42 11.42
CA PHE A 43 -6.17 4.52 10.10
C PHE A 43 -7.44 3.66 9.95
N TYR A 44 -8.14 3.37 11.04
CA TYR A 44 -9.33 2.49 11.01
C TYR A 44 -10.47 2.99 10.12
N ASP A 45 -10.61 4.32 9.96
CA ASP A 45 -11.63 4.96 9.12
C ASP A 45 -11.34 4.87 7.60
N LEU A 46 -10.14 4.44 7.22
CA LEU A 46 -9.73 4.39 5.82
C LEU A 46 -10.11 3.06 5.15
N SER A 47 -10.24 3.08 3.83
CA SER A 47 -10.40 1.86 3.04
C SER A 47 -9.21 0.91 3.22
N MET A 48 -9.41 -0.39 3.00
CA MET A 48 -8.34 -1.39 3.15
C MET A 48 -7.08 -1.06 2.34
N SER A 49 -7.25 -0.58 1.10
CA SER A 49 -6.13 -0.16 0.25
C SER A 49 -5.40 1.06 0.81
N ALA A 50 -6.13 2.07 1.26
CA ALA A 50 -5.55 3.26 1.89
C ALA A 50 -4.85 2.92 3.22
N ARG A 51 -5.39 2.00 4.01
CA ARG A 51 -4.76 1.49 5.25
C ARG A 51 -3.43 0.82 4.98
N VAL A 52 -3.36 -0.03 3.95
CA VAL A 52 -2.11 -0.67 3.52
C VAL A 52 -1.07 0.39 3.19
N VAL A 53 -1.41 1.35 2.32
CA VAL A 53 -0.48 2.40 1.89
C VAL A 53 0.00 3.23 3.07
N MET A 54 -0.93 3.78 3.87
CA MET A 54 -0.59 4.64 5.00
C MET A 54 0.21 3.93 6.08
N THR A 55 -0.05 2.63 6.32
CA THR A 55 0.71 1.85 7.29
C THR A 55 2.15 1.66 6.82
N LEU A 56 2.34 1.23 5.55
CA LEU A 56 3.68 0.99 4.98
C LEU A 56 4.50 2.27 4.84
N THR A 57 3.86 3.39 4.51
CA THR A 57 4.56 4.66 4.27
C THR A 57 4.69 5.54 5.49
N LYS A 58 4.02 5.24 6.62
CA LYS A 58 4.04 6.03 7.86
C LYS A 58 5.43 6.57 8.25
N PRO A 59 6.51 5.76 8.30
CA PRO A 59 7.84 6.25 8.69
C PRO A 59 8.56 7.06 7.59
N LEU A 60 8.00 7.11 6.38
CA LEU A 60 8.56 7.78 5.20
C LEU A 60 7.80 9.05 4.82
N LEU A 61 6.67 9.32 5.46
CA LEU A 61 5.91 10.55 5.25
C LEU A 61 6.76 11.79 5.61
N ASP A 62 6.43 12.92 4.99
CA ASP A 62 7.06 14.23 5.20
C ASP A 62 8.52 14.36 4.74
N LYS A 63 9.08 13.32 4.10
CA LYS A 63 10.48 13.28 3.62
C LYS A 63 10.64 13.67 2.15
N GLY A 64 9.56 13.93 1.40
CA GLY A 64 9.64 14.33 0.00
C GLY A 64 9.79 13.16 -0.99
N TYR A 65 9.37 11.95 -0.60
CA TYR A 65 9.40 10.79 -1.51
C TYR A 65 8.25 10.81 -2.52
N CYS A 66 8.47 10.18 -3.66
CA CYS A 66 7.44 9.89 -4.65
C CYS A 66 7.06 8.41 -4.60
N LEU A 67 5.78 8.15 -4.37
CA LEU A 67 5.22 6.81 -4.24
C LEU A 67 4.57 6.39 -5.56
N THR A 68 5.07 5.30 -6.14
CA THR A 68 4.45 4.68 -7.31
C THR A 68 3.57 3.52 -6.87
N MET A 69 2.28 3.52 -7.25
CA MET A 69 1.33 2.49 -6.85
C MET A 69 0.41 2.06 -8.00
N ASP A 70 -0.07 0.82 -7.91
CA ASP A 70 -1.08 0.29 -8.81
C ASP A 70 -2.46 0.87 -8.49
N ASN A 71 -3.37 0.82 -9.45
CA ASN A 71 -4.74 1.30 -9.37
C ASN A 71 -5.49 0.79 -8.12
N PHE A 72 -5.33 -0.49 -7.75
CA PHE A 72 -5.97 -1.05 -6.56
C PHE A 72 -5.67 -0.27 -5.26
N TYR A 73 -4.50 0.37 -5.19
CA TYR A 73 -4.07 1.16 -4.03
C TYR A 73 -4.41 2.64 -4.15
N ASN A 74 -4.79 3.10 -5.34
CA ASN A 74 -4.94 4.51 -5.65
C ASN A 74 -6.37 4.98 -5.42
N SER A 75 -6.52 6.17 -4.83
CA SER A 75 -7.82 6.83 -4.71
C SER A 75 -7.62 8.35 -4.54
N PRO A 76 -8.52 9.20 -5.07
CA PRO A 76 -8.36 10.65 -4.98
C PRO A 76 -8.22 11.17 -3.54
N GLY A 77 -9.01 10.60 -2.61
CA GLY A 77 -8.93 10.97 -1.19
C GLY A 77 -7.58 10.62 -0.56
N LEU A 78 -7.01 9.46 -0.89
CA LEU A 78 -5.69 9.05 -0.41
C LEU A 78 -4.58 9.93 -0.97
N VAL A 79 -4.61 10.22 -2.27
CA VAL A 79 -3.62 11.10 -2.93
C VAL A 79 -3.59 12.46 -2.25
N HIS A 80 -4.75 13.04 -1.95
CA HIS A 80 -4.82 14.32 -1.27
C HIS A 80 -4.20 14.28 0.14
N MET A 81 -4.37 13.17 0.88
CA MET A 81 -3.73 12.98 2.18
C MET A 81 -2.20 12.83 2.08
N LEU A 82 -1.70 12.12 1.07
CA LEU A 82 -0.27 11.91 0.84
C LEU A 82 0.43 13.20 0.41
N ILE A 83 -0.16 13.97 -0.51
CA ILE A 83 0.38 15.26 -0.96
C ILE A 83 0.48 16.25 0.22
N LYS A 84 -0.54 16.28 1.10
CA LYS A 84 -0.49 17.09 2.33
C LYS A 84 0.70 16.75 3.24
N ARG A 85 1.23 15.53 3.15
CA ARG A 85 2.39 15.03 3.90
C ARG A 85 3.65 14.92 3.06
N LYS A 86 3.82 15.86 2.11
CA LYS A 86 4.98 15.94 1.19
C LYS A 86 5.35 14.59 0.56
N THR A 87 4.34 13.83 0.16
CA THR A 87 4.52 12.55 -0.53
C THR A 87 3.78 12.62 -1.85
N ASP A 88 4.54 12.69 -2.95
CA ASP A 88 3.97 12.69 -4.29
C ASP A 88 3.51 11.29 -4.67
N VAL A 89 2.53 11.22 -5.57
CA VAL A 89 1.95 9.94 -6.01
C VAL A 89 1.94 9.85 -7.52
N CYS A 90 2.39 8.70 -8.02
CA CYS A 90 2.26 8.31 -9.41
C CYS A 90 1.55 6.95 -9.49
N GLY A 91 0.52 6.85 -10.32
CA GLY A 91 -0.24 5.62 -10.46
C GLY A 91 -1.40 5.77 -11.41
N THR A 92 -2.01 4.66 -11.76
CA THR A 92 -3.26 4.63 -12.53
C THR A 92 -4.46 4.76 -11.60
N LEU A 93 -5.59 5.23 -12.14
CA LEU A 93 -6.87 5.33 -11.44
C LEU A 93 -7.91 4.52 -12.24
N GLN A 94 -8.91 3.97 -11.55
CA GLN A 94 -10.10 3.35 -12.14
C GLN A 94 -11.32 4.26 -12.04
#